data_AF-A0AAD7SBV8-F1
#
_entry.id   AF-A0AAD7SBV8-F1
#
_cell.length_a   1.000
_cell.length_b   1.000
_cell.length_c   1.000
_cell.angle_alpha   90.00
_cell.angle_beta   90.00
_cell.angle_gamma   90.00
#
_symmetry.space_group_name_H-M   'P 1'
#
loop_
_entity.id
_entity.type
_entity.pdbx_description
1 polymer ?
#
loop_
_entity_poly.entity_id
_entity_poly.type
_entity_poly.pdbx_seq_one_letter_code
_entity_poly.pdbx_strand_id
1 'polypeptide(L)'
;MQSDTSSASIESAPQSLALAPADSTSVPTPVSVYFLCIKITNRDFKESLKDQSSEDYKKLRDEVTQLLEDVYISEPHDYAGISAMTFSKGSVVANTTVMFKTTEIHPSKVKKQFLSYVKKNPPQKLELNISYTEAGGNSVGVPGWAIALLVLASLILFFLILLIIILLVYWCYKRRQYGFVNMSEDPNISVQVNQGADIPMYTTHSHFESPNGKPYVSKPLCIHTLHPVI
;
A
#
# COMPACT_ATOMS: atom_id res chain seq x y z
N MET A 1 25.58 79.12 50.34
CA MET A 1 24.11 79.05 50.43
C MET A 1 23.72 77.87 49.54
N GLN A 2 23.49 76.63 50.01
CA GLN A 2 22.61 76.18 51.12
C GLN A 2 21.20 76.76 50.96
N SER A 3 20.08 76.02 51.09
CA SER A 3 19.85 74.65 51.61
C SER A 3 18.44 74.15 51.21
N ASP A 4 17.99 72.88 51.28
CA ASP A 4 18.57 71.51 51.35
C ASP A 4 17.39 70.50 51.11
N THR A 5 17.46 69.25 51.63
CA THR A 5 16.31 68.34 51.95
C THR A 5 15.79 67.34 50.89
N SER A 6 16.55 66.27 50.72
CA SER A 6 16.16 64.84 50.92
C SER A 6 14.68 64.45 51.06
N SER A 7 14.25 63.42 50.31
CA SER A 7 13.82 62.14 50.93
C SER A 7 13.69 60.97 49.94
N ALA A 8 13.94 59.76 50.45
CA ALA A 8 14.05 58.49 49.74
C ALA A 8 12.74 57.94 49.14
N SER A 9 12.87 57.00 48.18
CA SER A 9 11.92 55.88 48.03
C SER A 9 12.55 54.66 47.32
N ILE A 10 12.89 53.67 48.15
CA ILE A 10 12.66 52.22 47.97
C ILE A 10 13.20 51.55 46.70
N GLU A 11 14.23 50.72 46.94
CA GLU A 11 14.66 49.60 46.10
C GLU A 11 13.60 48.48 46.04
N SER A 12 13.35 47.91 44.86
CA SER A 12 12.56 46.69 44.71
C SER A 12 13.05 45.85 43.53
N ALA A 13 13.04 44.52 43.71
CA ALA A 13 13.71 43.55 42.86
C ALA A 13 13.07 43.39 41.46
N PRO A 14 13.83 42.90 40.45
CA PRO A 14 13.25 42.54 39.16
C PRO A 14 12.30 41.34 39.30
N GLN A 15 11.01 41.58 39.09
CA GLN A 15 10.01 40.51 39.05
C GLN A 15 10.17 39.69 37.76
N SER A 16 10.76 38.50 37.90
CA SER A 16 10.79 37.50 36.85
C SER A 16 9.39 36.91 36.64
N LEU A 17 8.61 37.50 35.73
CA LEU A 17 7.47 36.80 35.14
C LEU A 17 7.97 35.91 34.01
N ALA A 18 8.13 34.62 34.32
CA ALA A 18 8.23 33.59 33.31
C ALA A 18 6.90 33.51 32.54
N LEU A 19 6.87 34.10 31.34
CA LEU A 19 5.72 34.02 30.45
C LEU A 19 5.62 32.58 29.91
N ALA A 20 4.69 31.80 30.45
CA ALA A 20 4.42 30.45 29.97
C ALA A 20 4.00 30.49 28.49
N PRO A 21 4.47 29.54 27.65
CA PRO A 21 3.99 29.45 26.28
C PRO A 21 2.50 29.09 26.30
N ALA A 22 1.67 30.00 25.79
CA ALA A 22 0.26 29.75 25.55
C ALA A 22 0.13 28.75 24.39
N ASP A 23 0.15 27.47 24.71
CA ASP A 23 -0.01 26.37 23.75
C ASP A 23 -1.39 26.46 23.10
N SER A 24 -1.40 27.08 21.93
CA SER A 24 -2.60 27.42 21.20
C SER A 24 -3.08 26.19 20.45
N THR A 25 -3.78 25.31 21.16
CA THR A 25 -4.49 24.15 20.56
C THR A 25 -5.64 24.66 19.69
N SER A 26 -5.31 25.17 18.51
CA SER A 26 -6.28 25.45 17.46
C SER A 26 -6.79 24.12 16.92
N VAL A 27 -8.11 23.88 17.02
CA VAL A 27 -8.74 22.76 16.32
C VAL A 27 -8.43 22.89 14.83
N PRO A 28 -7.83 21.87 14.18
CA PRO A 28 -7.49 21.98 12.77
C PRO A 28 -8.77 22.10 11.95
N THR A 29 -8.99 23.28 11.35
CA THR A 29 -10.08 23.49 10.40
C THR A 29 -9.91 22.47 9.26
N PRO A 30 -10.95 21.71 8.88
CA PRO A 30 -10.81 20.71 7.84
C PRO A 30 -10.52 21.39 6.48
N VAL A 31 -9.37 21.07 5.90
CA VAL A 31 -8.95 21.59 4.59
C VAL A 31 -9.00 20.48 3.55
N SER A 32 -9.79 20.67 2.51
CA SER A 32 -9.74 19.83 1.31
C SER A 32 -8.69 20.35 0.35
N VAL A 33 -8.09 19.41 -0.37
CA VAL A 33 -7.02 19.66 -1.32
C VAL A 33 -7.41 19.07 -2.67
N TYR A 34 -7.08 19.78 -3.73
CA TYR A 34 -7.41 19.42 -5.11
C TYR A 34 -6.21 19.64 -6.01
N PHE A 35 -5.90 18.64 -6.83
CA PHE A 35 -4.95 18.78 -7.91
C PHE A 35 -5.62 19.46 -9.09
N LEU A 36 -4.94 20.41 -9.73
CA LEU A 36 -5.39 21.11 -10.93
C LEU A 36 -4.20 21.24 -11.90
N CYS A 37 -4.30 20.58 -13.04
CA CYS A 37 -3.27 20.59 -14.08
C CYS A 37 -3.60 21.68 -15.12
N ILE A 38 -2.65 22.57 -15.41
CA ILE A 38 -2.83 23.69 -16.33
C ILE A 38 -1.67 23.70 -17.33
N LYS A 39 -1.96 23.55 -18.63
CA LYS A 39 -0.95 23.60 -19.69
C LYS A 39 -0.87 24.99 -20.31
N ILE A 40 0.32 25.59 -20.23
CA ILE A 40 0.65 26.91 -20.77
C ILE A 40 1.31 26.71 -22.14
N THR A 41 0.83 27.41 -23.15
CA THR A 41 1.23 27.22 -24.56
C THR A 41 2.22 28.27 -25.06
N ASN A 42 2.10 29.53 -24.62
CA ASN A 42 3.03 30.63 -24.91
C ASN A 42 4.29 30.59 -24.00
N ARG A 43 4.72 29.40 -23.55
CA ARG A 43 5.94 29.21 -22.74
C ARG A 43 6.61 27.87 -23.01
N ASP A 44 7.88 27.92 -23.38
CA ASP A 44 8.77 26.76 -23.43
C ASP A 44 9.22 26.33 -22.03
N PHE A 45 9.41 25.03 -21.88
CA PHE A 45 9.90 24.46 -20.63
C PHE A 45 11.42 24.65 -20.50
N LYS A 46 11.82 25.39 -19.46
CA LYS A 46 13.23 25.53 -19.05
C LYS A 46 13.53 24.61 -17.87
N GLU A 47 14.76 24.12 -17.81
CA GLU A 47 15.26 23.35 -16.66
C GLU A 47 15.26 24.15 -15.35
N SER A 48 15.39 25.49 -15.41
CA SER A 48 15.23 26.38 -14.25
C SER A 48 13.86 26.22 -13.56
N LEU A 49 12.80 25.85 -14.29
CA LEU A 49 11.47 25.61 -13.70
C LEU A 49 11.39 24.37 -12.80
N LYS A 50 12.46 23.56 -12.69
CA LYS A 50 12.59 22.49 -11.69
C LYS A 50 13.16 23.01 -10.37
N ASP A 51 13.89 24.12 -10.40
CA ASP A 51 14.51 24.73 -9.23
C ASP A 51 13.58 25.81 -8.66
N GLN A 52 13.02 25.53 -7.49
CA GLN A 52 12.10 26.43 -6.79
C GLN A 52 12.75 27.75 -6.31
N SER A 53 14.08 27.79 -6.24
CA SER A 53 14.84 28.99 -5.86
C SER A 53 15.09 29.93 -7.05
N SER A 54 14.87 29.47 -8.29
CA SER A 54 15.13 30.24 -9.50
C SER A 54 14.10 31.35 -9.76
N GLU A 55 14.54 32.43 -10.40
CA GLU A 55 13.66 33.55 -10.77
C GLU A 55 12.64 33.17 -11.85
N ASP A 56 13.00 32.28 -12.78
CA ASP A 56 12.04 31.74 -13.77
C ASP A 56 10.89 30.99 -13.08
N TYR A 57 11.19 30.17 -12.06
CA TYR A 57 10.19 29.44 -11.30
C TYR A 57 9.28 30.38 -10.50
N LYS A 58 9.87 31.31 -9.71
CA LYS A 58 9.11 32.26 -8.88
C LYS A 58 8.15 33.07 -9.74
N LYS A 59 8.68 33.73 -10.77
CA LYS A 59 7.90 34.56 -11.68
C LYS A 59 6.74 33.81 -12.33
N LEU A 60 6.95 32.56 -12.77
CA LEU A 60 5.87 31.77 -13.36
C LEU A 60 4.86 31.28 -12.31
N ARG A 61 5.34 30.91 -11.12
CA ARG A 61 4.49 30.56 -9.98
C ARG A 61 3.59 31.71 -9.58
N ASP A 62 4.11 32.93 -9.51
CA ASP A 62 3.35 34.14 -9.15
C ASP A 62 2.26 34.42 -10.19
N GLU A 63 2.59 34.30 -11.50
CA GLU A 63 1.62 34.46 -12.59
C GLU A 63 0.48 33.43 -12.56
N VAL A 64 0.79 32.17 -12.26
CA VAL A 64 -0.22 31.10 -12.13
C VAL A 64 -1.00 31.22 -10.81
N THR A 65 -0.36 31.73 -9.75
CA THR A 65 -1.01 31.98 -8.45
C THR A 65 -2.02 33.10 -8.56
N GLN A 66 -1.64 34.24 -9.16
CA GLN A 66 -2.54 35.36 -9.44
C GLN A 66 -3.76 34.92 -10.26
N LEU A 67 -3.54 34.13 -11.33
CA LEU A 67 -4.64 33.55 -12.12
C LEU A 67 -5.60 32.71 -11.27
N LEU A 68 -5.08 31.90 -10.33
CA LEU A 68 -5.91 31.05 -9.47
C LEU A 68 -6.64 31.86 -8.39
N GLU A 69 -6.01 32.89 -7.85
CA GLU A 69 -6.65 33.87 -6.97
C GLU A 69 -7.82 34.56 -7.70
N ASP A 70 -7.59 35.14 -8.88
CA ASP A 70 -8.62 35.78 -9.70
C ASP A 70 -9.85 34.86 -9.97
N VAL A 71 -9.60 33.56 -10.16
CA VAL A 71 -10.63 32.52 -10.40
C VAL A 71 -11.45 32.19 -9.15
N TYR A 72 -10.82 32.09 -7.97
CA TYR A 72 -11.45 31.54 -6.76
C TYR A 72 -11.80 32.58 -5.70
N ILE A 73 -11.18 33.77 -5.69
CA ILE A 73 -11.45 34.86 -4.73
C ILE A 73 -12.85 35.46 -4.88
N SER A 74 -13.51 35.22 -6.01
CA SER A 74 -14.82 35.78 -6.36
C SER A 74 -16.02 34.94 -5.89
N GLU A 75 -15.82 33.75 -5.30
CA GLU A 75 -16.87 33.02 -4.54
C GLU A 75 -16.57 33.03 -3.03
N PRO A 76 -17.61 33.05 -2.16
CA PRO A 76 -17.47 33.09 -0.70
C PRO A 76 -17.12 31.71 -0.10
N HIS A 77 -16.27 30.94 -0.79
CA HIS A 77 -15.92 29.58 -0.41
C HIS A 77 -14.42 29.43 -0.18
N ASP A 78 -14.02 29.71 1.05
CA ASP A 78 -12.97 28.97 1.77
C ASP A 78 -11.59 28.80 1.12
N TYR A 79 -11.28 29.49 0.02
CA TYR A 79 -10.00 29.40 -0.67
C TYR A 79 -8.85 29.70 0.30
N ALA A 80 -7.99 28.71 0.50
CA ALA A 80 -6.88 28.76 1.45
C ALA A 80 -5.52 28.95 0.76
N GLY A 81 -5.51 29.14 -0.56
CA GLY A 81 -4.31 29.28 -1.37
C GLY A 81 -3.87 27.98 -2.05
N ILE A 82 -2.57 27.89 -2.31
CA ILE A 82 -1.91 26.81 -3.05
C ILE A 82 -0.84 26.19 -2.15
N SER A 83 -0.95 24.90 -1.82
CA SER A 83 0.07 24.21 -1.02
C SER A 83 1.33 23.88 -1.81
N ALA A 84 1.15 23.50 -3.08
CA ALA A 84 2.24 23.08 -3.95
C ALA A 84 1.98 23.49 -5.40
N MET A 85 3.06 23.76 -6.12
CA MET A 85 3.08 23.95 -7.56
C MET A 85 4.34 23.30 -8.11
N THR A 86 4.24 22.60 -9.24
CA THR A 86 5.40 22.08 -9.97
C THR A 86 5.20 22.28 -11.46
N PHE A 87 6.30 22.48 -12.19
CA PHE A 87 6.26 22.63 -13.65
C PHE A 87 6.85 21.40 -14.33
N SER A 88 6.25 21.00 -15.45
CA SER A 88 6.67 19.83 -16.21
C SER A 88 6.64 20.08 -17.73
N LYS A 89 7.38 19.24 -18.47
CA LYS A 89 7.65 19.37 -19.90
C LYS A 89 6.42 19.05 -20.77
N GLY A 90 6.29 19.73 -21.91
CA GLY A 90 5.27 19.47 -22.93
C GLY A 90 4.38 20.67 -23.26
N SER A 91 4.99 21.85 -23.51
CA SER A 91 4.45 23.20 -23.22
C SER A 91 4.16 23.32 -21.72
N VAL A 92 4.70 24.34 -21.02
CA VAL A 92 4.84 24.29 -19.55
C VAL A 92 3.55 23.87 -18.83
N VAL A 93 3.54 22.68 -18.24
CA VAL A 93 2.41 22.16 -17.48
C VAL A 93 2.63 22.46 -16.00
N ALA A 94 1.81 23.36 -15.46
CA ALA A 94 1.72 23.65 -14.04
C ALA A 94 0.79 22.62 -13.38
N ASN A 95 1.36 21.75 -12.55
CA ASN A 95 0.59 20.87 -11.66
C ASN A 95 0.44 21.63 -10.33
N THR A 96 -0.76 22.15 -10.07
CA THR A 96 -1.05 22.98 -8.90
C THR A 96 -1.90 22.19 -7.91
N THR A 97 -1.72 22.49 -6.63
CA THR A 97 -2.41 21.83 -5.52
C THR A 97 -3.15 22.90 -4.72
N VAL A 98 -4.44 23.07 -5.00
CA VAL A 98 -5.31 24.13 -4.48
C VAL A 98 -6.00 23.67 -3.20
N MET A 99 -6.08 24.56 -2.21
CA MET A 99 -6.63 24.29 -0.88
C MET A 99 -7.94 25.05 -0.64
N PHE A 100 -8.91 24.41 0.01
CA PHE A 100 -10.15 25.04 0.47
C PHE A 100 -10.49 24.58 1.90
N LYS A 101 -10.85 25.51 2.81
CA LYS A 101 -11.28 25.27 4.21
C LYS A 101 -12.68 24.63 4.35
N THR A 102 -13.07 23.78 3.41
CA THR A 102 -14.37 23.09 3.37
C THR A 102 -14.19 21.67 2.85
N THR A 103 -15.09 20.77 3.24
CA THR A 103 -15.12 19.35 2.83
C THR A 103 -16.09 19.03 1.70
N GLU A 104 -16.88 20.01 1.25
CA GLU A 104 -18.05 19.76 0.38
C GLU A 104 -17.81 20.04 -1.11
N ILE A 105 -16.62 20.53 -1.49
CA ILE A 105 -16.32 20.86 -2.88
C ILE A 105 -16.00 19.59 -3.69
N HIS A 106 -16.79 19.30 -4.72
CA HIS A 106 -16.45 18.24 -5.67
C HIS A 106 -15.37 18.71 -6.67
N PRO A 107 -14.40 17.87 -7.10
CA PRO A 107 -13.35 18.26 -8.04
C PRO A 107 -13.89 18.79 -9.38
N SER A 108 -15.04 18.27 -9.80
CA SER A 108 -15.75 18.75 -10.98
C SER A 108 -16.23 20.21 -10.83
N LYS A 109 -16.55 20.68 -9.62
CA LYS A 109 -16.87 22.11 -9.36
C LYS A 109 -15.61 22.96 -9.58
N VAL A 110 -14.49 22.57 -8.99
CA VAL A 110 -13.16 23.22 -9.15
C VAL A 110 -12.80 23.35 -10.63
N LYS A 111 -12.78 22.24 -11.38
CA LYS A 111 -12.53 22.25 -12.84
C LYS A 111 -13.52 23.14 -13.60
N LYS A 112 -14.83 23.00 -13.34
CA LYS A 112 -15.86 23.77 -14.05
C LYS A 112 -15.74 25.27 -13.78
N GLN A 113 -15.44 25.68 -12.56
CA GLN A 113 -15.23 27.08 -12.17
C GLN A 113 -14.03 27.69 -12.89
N PHE A 114 -12.86 27.04 -12.82
CA PHE A 114 -11.66 27.47 -13.54
C PHE A 114 -11.91 27.60 -15.05
N LEU A 115 -12.50 26.58 -15.67
CA LEU A 115 -12.82 26.58 -17.10
C LEU A 115 -13.83 27.68 -17.46
N SER A 116 -14.81 27.96 -16.61
CA SER A 116 -15.81 29.01 -16.82
C SER A 116 -15.18 30.40 -16.72
N TYR A 117 -14.32 30.62 -15.74
CA TYR A 117 -13.62 31.88 -15.55
C TYR A 117 -12.66 32.16 -16.72
N VAL A 118 -11.75 31.23 -17.04
CA VAL A 118 -10.76 31.42 -18.12
C VAL A 118 -11.39 31.61 -19.49
N LYS A 119 -12.56 30.99 -19.75
CA LYS A 119 -13.31 31.23 -21.00
C LYS A 119 -13.97 32.61 -21.07
N LYS A 120 -14.36 33.18 -19.92
CA LYS A 120 -14.98 34.51 -19.83
C LYS A 120 -13.92 35.62 -19.81
N ASN A 121 -12.84 35.39 -19.09
CA ASN A 121 -11.75 36.31 -18.83
C ASN A 121 -10.42 35.62 -19.23
N PRO A 122 -10.07 35.58 -20.53
CA PRO A 122 -8.82 34.96 -20.97
C PRO A 122 -7.61 35.71 -20.39
N PRO A 123 -6.68 35.03 -19.70
CA PRO A 123 -5.53 35.70 -19.09
C PRO A 123 -4.59 36.28 -20.15
N GLN A 124 -4.38 37.60 -20.12
CA GLN A 124 -3.56 38.33 -21.11
C GLN A 124 -2.09 37.89 -21.15
N LYS A 125 -1.58 37.30 -20.05
CA LYS A 125 -0.16 36.99 -19.86
C LYS A 125 0.17 35.49 -20.04
N LEU A 126 -0.84 34.63 -20.07
CA LEU A 126 -0.69 33.17 -20.11
C LEU A 126 -1.69 32.58 -21.10
N GLU A 127 -1.22 32.06 -22.23
CA GLU A 127 -2.09 31.27 -23.13
C GLU A 127 -2.25 29.85 -22.60
N LEU A 128 -3.49 29.41 -22.39
CA LEU A 128 -3.79 28.14 -21.72
C LEU A 128 -4.48 27.16 -22.67
N ASN A 129 -4.02 25.90 -22.66
CA ASN A 129 -4.73 24.81 -23.31
C ASN A 129 -5.89 24.34 -22.42
N ILE A 130 -7.07 24.94 -22.63
CA ILE A 130 -8.31 24.70 -21.88
C ILE A 130 -8.75 23.22 -21.93
N SER A 131 -8.46 22.49 -23.01
CA SER A 131 -8.77 21.07 -23.15
C SER A 131 -7.88 20.14 -22.31
N TYR A 132 -6.66 20.56 -21.98
CA TYR A 132 -5.73 19.79 -21.14
C TYR A 132 -6.05 19.91 -19.64
N THR A 133 -6.90 20.87 -19.23
CA THR A 133 -7.15 21.09 -17.81
C THR A 133 -7.80 19.89 -17.15
N GLU A 134 -7.14 19.31 -16.15
CA GLU A 134 -7.64 18.21 -15.33
C GLU A 134 -7.72 18.67 -13.87
N ALA A 135 -8.75 18.23 -13.15
CA ALA A 135 -8.80 18.41 -11.70
C ALA A 135 -9.26 17.14 -11.01
N GLY A 136 -8.57 16.78 -9.93
CA GLY A 136 -8.86 15.66 -9.05
C GLY A 136 -8.92 16.14 -7.60
N GLY A 137 -9.70 15.47 -6.77
CA GLY A 137 -9.78 15.80 -5.34
C GLY A 137 -8.96 14.86 -4.50
N ASN A 138 -9.11 15.01 -3.19
CA ASN A 138 -8.69 14.06 -2.18
C ASN A 138 -9.48 12.72 -2.24
N SER A 139 -9.43 12.02 -3.37
CA SER A 139 -8.79 10.72 -3.25
C SER A 139 -7.37 11.00 -2.77
N VAL A 140 -6.94 10.41 -1.64
CA VAL A 140 -5.50 10.32 -1.34
C VAL A 140 -4.89 9.58 -2.51
N GLY A 141 -4.41 10.34 -3.49
CA GLY A 141 -4.04 9.83 -4.80
C GLY A 141 -2.90 8.87 -4.55
N VAL A 142 -3.19 7.57 -4.69
CA VAL A 142 -2.23 6.50 -4.36
C VAL A 142 -0.94 6.89 -5.06
N PRO A 143 0.14 7.23 -4.31
CA PRO A 143 1.31 7.82 -4.93
C PRO A 143 1.81 6.86 -6.02
N GLY A 144 2.45 7.34 -7.09
CA GLY A 144 2.85 6.44 -8.20
C GLY A 144 3.66 5.21 -7.73
N TRP A 145 4.36 5.36 -6.60
CA TRP A 145 5.03 4.32 -5.83
C TRP A 145 4.12 3.24 -5.24
N ALA A 146 2.89 3.54 -4.82
CA ALA A 146 1.95 2.57 -4.26
C ALA A 146 1.58 1.46 -5.25
N ILE A 147 1.53 1.78 -6.55
CA ILE A 147 1.36 0.77 -7.61
C ILE A 147 2.60 -0.13 -7.67
N ALA A 148 3.80 0.45 -7.60
CA ALA A 148 5.05 -0.33 -7.54
C ALA A 148 5.15 -1.19 -6.26
N LEU A 149 4.69 -0.69 -5.11
CA LEU A 149 4.63 -1.43 -3.85
C LEU A 149 3.59 -2.56 -3.90
N LEU A 150 2.42 -2.34 -4.50
CA LEU A 150 1.41 -3.37 -4.73
C LEU A 150 1.97 -4.51 -5.62
N VAL A 151 2.63 -4.14 -6.72
CA VAL A 151 3.26 -5.11 -7.63
C VAL A 151 4.40 -5.86 -6.93
N LEU A 152 5.26 -5.16 -6.18
CA LEU A 152 6.35 -5.78 -5.43
C LEU A 152 5.84 -6.77 -4.37
N ALA A 153 4.83 -6.38 -3.59
CA ALA A 153 4.18 -7.26 -2.61
C ALA A 153 3.52 -8.48 -3.28
N SER A 154 2.85 -8.28 -4.43
CA SER A 154 2.24 -9.35 -5.22
C SER A 154 3.29 -10.34 -5.74
N LEU A 155 4.42 -9.86 -6.26
CA LEU A 155 5.53 -10.71 -6.71
C LEU A 155 6.14 -11.50 -5.55
N ILE A 156 6.42 -10.87 -4.41
CA ILE A 156 6.96 -11.55 -3.22
C ILE A 156 6.00 -12.65 -2.73
N LEU A 157 4.70 -12.35 -2.65
CA LEU A 157 3.69 -13.32 -2.26
C LEU A 157 3.60 -14.49 -3.25
N PHE A 158 3.66 -14.21 -4.56
CA PHE A 158 3.65 -15.22 -5.60
C PHE A 158 4.88 -16.15 -5.52
N PHE A 159 6.09 -15.61 -5.36
CA PHE A 159 7.30 -16.40 -5.17
C PHE A 159 7.27 -17.22 -3.87
N LEU A 160 6.72 -16.67 -2.77
CA LEU A 160 6.53 -17.39 -1.52
C LEU A 160 5.59 -18.59 -1.69
N ILE A 161 4.45 -18.40 -2.37
CA ILE A 161 3.49 -19.47 -2.67
C ILE A 161 4.13 -20.53 -3.58
N LEU A 162 4.87 -20.13 -4.62
CA LEU A 162 5.60 -21.07 -5.48
C LEU A 162 6.64 -21.87 -4.69
N LEU A 163 7.42 -21.23 -3.81
CA LEU A 163 8.37 -21.93 -2.94
C LEU A 163 7.66 -22.90 -2.00
N ILE A 164 6.53 -22.55 -1.41
CA ILE A 164 5.74 -23.46 -0.58
C ILE A 164 5.25 -24.65 -1.40
N ILE A 165 4.74 -24.45 -2.62
CA ILE A 165 4.32 -25.54 -3.51
C ILE A 165 5.50 -26.43 -3.89
N ILE A 166 6.65 -25.85 -4.26
CA ILE A 166 7.88 -26.60 -4.58
C ILE A 166 8.38 -27.39 -3.37
N LEU A 167 8.36 -26.80 -2.16
CA LEU A 167 8.74 -27.48 -0.92
C LEU A 167 7.75 -28.59 -0.56
N LEU A 168 6.44 -28.40 -0.76
CA LEU A 168 5.43 -29.44 -0.57
C LEU A 168 5.58 -30.57 -1.59
N VAL A 169 5.83 -30.27 -2.88
CA VAL A 169 6.09 -31.29 -3.90
C VAL A 169 7.40 -32.01 -3.62
N TYR A 170 8.47 -31.29 -3.24
CA TYR A 170 9.74 -31.89 -2.85
C TYR A 170 9.61 -32.75 -1.59
N TRP A 171 8.91 -32.29 -0.56
CA TRP A 171 8.61 -33.09 0.63
C TRP A 171 7.72 -34.28 0.31
N CYS A 172 6.70 -34.16 -0.54
CA CYS A 172 5.89 -35.29 -0.97
C CYS A 172 6.70 -36.29 -1.81
N TYR A 173 7.57 -35.83 -2.70
CA TYR A 173 8.49 -36.68 -3.46
C TYR A 173 9.48 -37.38 -2.54
N LYS A 174 10.17 -36.63 -1.67
CA LYS A 174 11.15 -37.15 -0.71
C LYS A 174 10.51 -38.08 0.32
N ARG A 175 9.30 -37.78 0.79
CA ARG A 175 8.51 -38.64 1.69
C ARG A 175 7.98 -39.89 0.99
N ARG A 176 7.66 -39.82 -0.31
CA ARG A 176 7.30 -40.99 -1.14
C ARG A 176 8.52 -41.89 -1.38
N GLN A 177 9.72 -41.33 -1.50
CA GLN A 177 10.97 -42.09 -1.51
C GLN A 177 11.23 -42.72 -0.13
N TYR A 178 11.28 -41.93 0.96
CA TYR A 178 11.50 -42.43 2.32
C TYR A 178 10.41 -43.39 2.84
N GLY A 179 9.20 -43.38 2.26
CA GLY A 179 8.11 -44.29 2.57
C GLY A 179 8.16 -45.62 1.82
N PHE A 180 9.15 -45.82 0.93
CA PHE A 180 9.41 -47.11 0.27
C PHE A 180 10.78 -47.69 0.66
N VAL A 181 11.81 -46.84 0.86
CA VAL A 181 13.15 -47.26 1.30
C VAL A 181 13.40 -47.01 2.79
N ASN A 182 12.69 -47.73 3.66
CA ASN A 182 13.00 -47.91 5.10
C ASN A 182 12.41 -49.24 5.66
N MET A 183 12.30 -50.27 4.83
CA MET A 183 12.01 -51.65 5.21
C MET A 183 12.86 -52.53 4.28
N SER A 184 13.77 -53.34 4.85
CA SER A 184 15.05 -53.76 4.23
C SER A 184 16.03 -52.57 4.12
N GLU A 185 17.24 -52.57 4.70
CA GLU A 185 18.05 -53.68 5.25
C GLU A 185 18.64 -53.38 6.64
N ASP A 186 19.14 -54.43 7.31
CA ASP A 186 19.25 -54.55 8.77
C ASP A 186 20.56 -54.00 9.42
N PRO A 187 20.65 -53.94 10.77
CA PRO A 187 21.63 -53.11 11.48
C PRO A 187 22.95 -53.83 11.80
N ASN A 188 24.01 -53.02 11.96
CA ASN A 188 25.23 -53.48 12.62
C ASN A 188 25.07 -53.47 14.16
N ILE A 189 24.37 -54.48 14.69
CA ILE A 189 24.37 -54.83 16.11
C ILE A 189 25.29 -56.05 16.29
N SER A 190 26.58 -55.80 16.50
CA SER A 190 27.60 -56.84 16.68
C SER A 190 28.16 -56.91 18.11
N VAL A 191 27.31 -56.77 19.14
CA VAL A 191 27.70 -57.07 20.54
C VAL A 191 26.55 -57.81 21.25
N GLN A 192 26.83 -59.07 21.63
CA GLN A 192 26.12 -59.99 22.54
C GLN A 192 24.70 -59.65 23.03
N VAL A 193 23.79 -60.62 22.90
CA VAL A 193 23.33 -61.46 24.03
C VAL A 193 23.08 -62.90 23.54
N ASN A 194 23.63 -63.90 24.24
CA ASN A 194 23.23 -65.30 24.11
C ASN A 194 21.99 -65.55 25.00
N GLN A 195 20.90 -66.03 24.41
CA GLN A 195 19.76 -66.80 24.98
C GLN A 195 18.67 -66.75 23.90
N GLY A 196 18.12 -67.83 23.35
CA GLY A 196 17.98 -69.19 23.86
C GLY A 196 16.50 -69.59 23.70
N ALA A 197 16.22 -70.81 23.23
CA ALA A 197 14.88 -71.35 22.92
C ALA A 197 14.18 -70.80 21.66
N ASP A 198 14.33 -71.55 20.56
CA ASP A 198 13.24 -72.12 19.77
C ASP A 198 11.92 -71.33 19.65
N ILE A 199 11.82 -70.53 18.58
CA ILE A 199 10.52 -70.13 18.02
C ILE A 199 10.31 -70.95 16.74
N PRO A 200 9.40 -71.94 16.71
CA PRO A 200 9.15 -72.70 15.49
C PRO A 200 8.53 -71.79 14.43
N MET A 201 9.11 -71.80 13.23
CA MET A 201 8.40 -71.29 12.06
C MET A 201 7.09 -72.08 11.88
N TYR A 202 6.09 -71.42 11.28
CA TYR A 202 4.79 -71.98 10.90
C TYR A 202 3.90 -72.48 12.08
N THR A 203 3.20 -71.54 12.72
CA THR A 203 1.85 -71.85 13.25
C THR A 203 0.86 -70.76 12.87
N THR A 204 0.35 -70.86 11.64
CA THR A 204 -0.87 -70.15 11.22
C THR A 204 -2.09 -71.02 11.60
N HIS A 205 -2.30 -71.19 12.91
CA HIS A 205 -3.53 -71.76 13.44
C HIS A 205 -4.51 -70.63 13.78
N SER A 206 -5.47 -70.40 12.88
CA SER A 206 -6.68 -69.65 13.21
C SER A 206 -7.54 -70.50 14.16
N HIS A 207 -7.38 -70.27 15.47
CA HIS A 207 -8.21 -70.92 16.49
C HIS A 207 -9.63 -70.35 16.47
N PHE A 208 -10.54 -71.02 15.76
CA PHE A 208 -11.98 -70.81 15.89
C PHE A 208 -12.64 -72.11 16.32
N GLU A 209 -12.78 -72.28 17.64
CA GLU A 209 -13.69 -73.28 18.19
C GLU A 209 -15.14 -72.84 17.94
N SER A 210 -15.84 -73.58 17.09
CA SER A 210 -17.28 -73.51 16.98
C SER A 210 -17.88 -74.63 17.84
N PRO A 211 -18.80 -74.34 18.78
CA PRO A 211 -19.46 -75.40 19.52
C PRO A 211 -20.36 -76.20 18.59
N ASN A 212 -20.31 -77.53 18.72
CA ASN A 212 -21.11 -78.53 17.98
C ASN A 212 -20.56 -78.89 16.58
N GLY A 213 -19.55 -79.77 16.56
CA GLY A 213 -18.89 -80.23 15.35
C GLY A 213 -19.74 -81.15 14.46
N LYS A 214 -19.76 -80.85 13.16
CA LYS A 214 -20.08 -81.80 12.07
C LYS A 214 -19.15 -81.50 10.88
N PRO A 215 -18.45 -82.48 10.29
CA PRO A 215 -17.58 -82.23 9.14
C PRO A 215 -18.41 -81.97 7.88
N TYR A 216 -18.22 -80.81 7.26
CA TYR A 216 -18.80 -80.51 5.95
C TYR A 216 -17.93 -81.10 4.84
N VAL A 217 -18.49 -82.07 4.10
CA VAL A 217 -17.87 -82.64 2.90
C VAL A 217 -17.97 -81.62 1.76
N SER A 218 -16.82 -81.10 1.31
CA SER A 218 -16.75 -80.21 0.15
C SER A 218 -16.97 -81.00 -1.15
N LYS A 219 -17.93 -80.55 -1.96
CA LYS A 219 -18.10 -81.01 -3.36
C LYS A 219 -17.47 -79.97 -4.30
N PRO A 220 -16.61 -80.36 -5.25
CA PRO A 220 -16.11 -79.42 -6.25
C PRO A 220 -17.25 -78.98 -7.20
N LEU A 221 -17.44 -77.67 -7.34
CA LEU A 221 -18.39 -77.10 -8.29
C LEU A 221 -17.85 -77.27 -9.71
N CYS A 222 -18.62 -77.89 -10.60
CA CYS A 222 -18.16 -78.21 -11.96
C CYS A 222 -18.05 -76.96 -12.84
N ILE A 223 -17.10 -77.03 -13.78
CA ILE A 223 -16.73 -75.95 -14.71
C ILE A 223 -17.87 -75.69 -15.71
N HIS A 224 -18.23 -74.42 -15.89
CA HIS A 224 -19.30 -74.00 -16.80
C HIS A 224 -18.80 -74.07 -18.26
N THR A 225 -19.31 -75.04 -19.02
CA THR A 225 -18.98 -75.18 -20.45
C THR A 225 -19.80 -74.19 -21.28
N LEU A 226 -19.14 -73.39 -22.12
CA LEU A 226 -19.78 -72.50 -23.09
C LEU A 226 -20.38 -73.32 -24.24
N HIS A 227 -21.65 -73.09 -24.57
CA HIS A 227 -22.29 -73.62 -25.77
C HIS A 227 -22.19 -72.61 -26.92
N PRO A 228 -21.80 -73.02 -28.14
CA PRO A 228 -21.84 -72.16 -29.31
C PRO A 228 -23.26 -72.07 -29.90
N VAL A 229 -23.54 -70.94 -30.54
CA VAL A 229 -24.77 -70.67 -31.29
C VAL A 229 -24.62 -71.11 -32.73
N ILE A 230 -25.51 -72.00 -33.19
CA ILE A 230 -26.01 -72.11 -34.58
C ILE A 230 -27.50 -72.45 -34.48
#